data_AF-A0A524MWH9-F1
#
_entry.id   AF-A0A524MWH9-F1
#
_cell.length_a   1.000
_cell.length_b   1.000
_cell.length_c   1.000
_cell.angle_alpha   90.00
_cell.angle_beta   90.00
_cell.angle_gamma   90.00
#
_symmetry.space_group_name_H-M   'P 1'
#
loop_
_entity.id
_entity.type
_entity.pdbx_description
1 polymer ?
#
loop_
_entity_poly.entity_id
_entity_poly.type
_entity_poly.pdbx_seq_one_letter_code
_entity_poly.pdbx_strand_id
1 'polypeptide(L)'
;MPRRNPPLIPADTSEDVWKRQMKAVAERSIEERLDEWQQLNEAVARMEAEGIRRRHPDYDDHQVLLAAARIRYGDALVLAAWPREPLVDP
;
A
#
# COMPACT_ATOMS: atom_id res chain seq x y z
N MET A 1 0.11 -8.17 28.99
CA MET A 1 -0.09 -9.63 28.93
C MET A 1 1.19 -10.27 28.39
N PRO A 2 1.61 -11.44 28.89
CA PRO A 2 2.76 -12.13 28.33
C PRO A 2 2.48 -12.51 26.86
N ARG A 3 3.49 -12.39 25.99
CA ARG A 3 3.38 -12.82 24.59
C ARG A 3 3.14 -14.33 24.55
N ARG A 4 2.14 -14.76 23.78
CA ARG A 4 1.77 -16.16 23.60
C ARG A 4 2.79 -16.95 22.77
N ASN A 5 3.36 -16.32 21.74
CA ASN A 5 4.29 -16.96 20.81
C ASN A 5 5.69 -16.30 20.84
N PRO A 6 6.74 -16.99 20.34
CA PRO A 6 8.07 -16.41 20.13
C PRO A 6 8.04 -15.15 19.24
N PRO A 7 9.06 -14.27 19.29
CA PRO A 7 9.06 -12.98 18.57
C PRO A 7 8.85 -13.03 17.05
N LEU A 8 9.18 -14.16 16.41
CA LEU A 8 9.03 -14.38 14.96
C LEU A 8 7.62 -14.81 14.54
N ILE A 9 6.72 -15.06 15.50
CA ILE A 9 5.36 -15.55 15.27
C ILE A 9 4.37 -14.51 15.84
N PRO A 10 3.38 -14.05 15.06
CA PRO A 10 2.37 -13.11 15.56
C PRO A 10 1.69 -13.61 16.83
N ALA A 11 1.45 -12.72 17.79
CA ALA A 11 0.94 -13.09 19.12
C ALA A 11 -0.57 -13.44 19.11
N ASP A 12 -1.27 -13.07 18.05
CA ASP A 12 -2.72 -13.20 17.82
C ASP A 12 -3.10 -14.45 17.02
N THR A 13 -2.13 -15.27 16.60
CA THR A 13 -2.36 -16.55 15.93
C THR A 13 -1.84 -17.74 16.75
N SER A 14 -2.17 -18.96 16.35
CA SER A 14 -1.50 -20.16 16.89
C SER A 14 -0.25 -20.47 16.07
N GLU A 15 0.76 -21.05 16.71
CA GLU A 15 1.99 -21.47 16.03
C GLU A 15 1.72 -22.42 14.85
N ASP A 16 0.77 -23.36 14.99
CA ASP A 16 0.42 -24.31 13.92
C ASP A 16 -0.22 -23.63 12.71
N VAL A 17 -1.10 -22.64 12.93
CA VAL A 17 -1.71 -21.86 11.85
C VAL A 17 -0.65 -21.03 11.14
N TRP A 18 0.25 -20.37 11.89
CA TRP A 18 1.37 -19.63 11.32
C TRP A 18 2.28 -20.51 10.45
N LYS A 19 2.66 -21.70 10.95
CA LYS A 19 3.49 -22.66 10.19
C LYS A 19 2.81 -23.08 8.88
N ARG A 20 1.50 -23.33 8.90
CA ARG A 20 0.73 -23.68 7.68
C ARG A 20 0.69 -22.52 6.68
N GLN A 21 0.45 -21.30 7.14
CA GLN A 21 0.48 -20.11 6.30
C GLN A 21 1.87 -19.93 5.67
N MET A 22 2.93 -20.06 6.46
CA MET A 22 4.28 -19.84 5.97
C MET A 22 4.75 -20.93 5.00
N LYS A 23 4.32 -22.18 5.22
CA LYS A 23 4.50 -23.24 4.24
C LYS A 23 3.82 -22.91 2.91
N ALA A 24 2.55 -22.48 2.94
CA ALA A 24 1.82 -22.11 1.74
C ALA A 24 2.48 -20.93 0.99
N VAL A 25 2.97 -19.93 1.72
CA VAL A 25 3.73 -18.81 1.12
C VAL A 25 5.05 -19.30 0.52
N ALA A 26 5.77 -20.20 1.20
CA ALA A 26 7.03 -20.75 0.73
C ALA A 26 6.88 -21.58 -0.56
N GLU A 27 5.74 -22.27 -0.73
CA GLU A 27 5.43 -23.09 -1.90
C GLU A 27 5.08 -22.28 -3.15
N ARG A 28 4.79 -20.97 -3.03
CA ARG A 28 4.48 -20.10 -4.17
C ARG A 28 5.68 -19.88 -5.08
N SER A 29 5.45 -19.95 -6.39
CA SER A 29 6.42 -19.60 -7.43
C SER A 29 6.76 -18.10 -7.42
N ILE A 30 7.81 -17.72 -8.14
CA ILE A 30 8.19 -16.30 -8.27
C ILE A 30 7.08 -15.55 -9.03
N GLU A 31 6.51 -16.17 -10.07
CA GLU A 31 5.44 -15.61 -10.88
C GLU A 31 4.18 -15.36 -10.05
N GLU A 32 3.76 -16.32 -9.23
CA GLU A 32 2.60 -16.16 -8.33
C GLU A 32 2.81 -15.02 -7.32
N ARG A 33 4.03 -14.88 -6.80
CA ARG A 33 4.38 -13.79 -5.87
C ARG A 33 4.37 -12.44 -6.56
N LEU A 34 4.83 -12.35 -7.81
CA LEU A 34 4.82 -11.11 -8.58
C LEU A 34 3.40 -10.69 -8.95
N ASP A 35 2.55 -11.64 -9.32
CA ASP A 35 1.14 -11.40 -9.61
C ASP A 35 0.39 -10.89 -8.36
N GLU A 36 0.56 -11.55 -7.22
CA GLU A 36 -0.01 -11.09 -5.95
C GLU A 36 0.52 -9.71 -5.55
N TRP A 37 1.83 -9.45 -5.74
CA TRP A 37 2.41 -8.14 -5.48
C TRP A 37 1.78 -7.06 -6.36
N GLN A 38 1.58 -7.32 -7.66
CA GLN A 38 0.91 -6.38 -8.55
C GLN A 38 -0.52 -6.09 -8.06
N GLN A 39 -1.31 -7.13 -7.77
CA GLN A 39 -2.68 -6.99 -7.28
C GLN A 39 -2.76 -6.15 -6.00
N LEU A 40 -1.82 -6.35 -5.07
CA LEU A 40 -1.73 -5.57 -3.84
C LEU A 40 -1.41 -4.09 -4.10
N ASN A 41 -0.46 -3.79 -5.00
CA ASN A 41 -0.12 -2.41 -5.34
C ASN A 41 -1.30 -1.68 -6.00
N GLU A 42 -2.02 -2.35 -6.89
CA GLU A 42 -3.22 -1.78 -7.51
C GLU A 42 -4.32 -1.52 -6.46
N ALA A 43 -4.51 -2.44 -5.51
CA ALA A 43 -5.49 -2.26 -4.43
C ALA A 43 -5.12 -1.08 -3.52
N VAL A 44 -3.84 -0.94 -3.17
CA VAL A 44 -3.34 0.20 -2.37
C VAL A 44 -3.53 1.51 -3.11
N ALA A 45 -3.18 1.58 -4.40
CA ALA A 45 -3.37 2.79 -5.21
C ALA A 45 -4.85 3.22 -5.27
N ARG A 46 -5.77 2.26 -5.42
CA ARG A 46 -7.22 2.53 -5.37
C ARG A 46 -7.64 3.05 -3.99
N MET A 47 -7.18 2.41 -2.91
CA MET A 47 -7.51 2.82 -1.55
C MET A 47 -7.03 4.24 -1.24
N GLU A 48 -5.81 4.59 -1.66
CA GLU A 48 -5.26 5.94 -1.50
C GLU A 48 -6.10 6.98 -2.25
N ALA A 49 -6.41 6.74 -3.54
CA ALA A 49 -7.23 7.63 -4.35
C ALA A 49 -8.62 7.86 -3.71
N GLU A 50 -9.24 6.79 -3.23
CA GLU A 50 -10.52 6.86 -2.53
C GLU A 50 -10.41 7.62 -1.19
N GLY A 51 -9.29 7.52 -0.49
CA GLY A 51 -9.00 8.32 0.70
C GLY A 51 -8.92 9.81 0.39
N ILE A 52 -8.23 10.17 -0.70
CA ILE A 52 -8.09 11.55 -1.17
C ILE A 52 -9.45 12.12 -1.56
N ARG A 53 -10.22 11.42 -2.40
CA ARG A 53 -11.56 11.86 -2.82
C ARG A 53 -12.50 12.12 -1.64
N ARG A 54 -12.43 11.30 -0.58
CA ARG A 54 -13.25 11.51 0.62
C ARG A 54 -12.87 12.78 1.39
N ARG A 55 -11.59 13.16 1.39
CA ARG A 55 -11.08 14.35 2.09
C ARG A 55 -11.23 15.62 1.24
N HIS A 56 -11.16 15.47 -0.08
CA HIS A 56 -11.23 16.54 -1.08
C HIS A 56 -12.28 16.19 -2.14
N PRO A 57 -13.59 16.31 -1.83
CA PRO A 57 -14.66 15.89 -2.75
C PRO A 57 -14.73 16.71 -4.04
N ASP A 58 -14.14 17.90 -4.05
CA ASP A 58 -14.11 18.81 -5.21
C ASP A 58 -12.90 18.55 -6.14
N TYR A 59 -12.01 17.61 -5.79
CA TYR A 59 -10.86 17.28 -6.64
C TYR A 59 -11.30 16.48 -7.86
N ASP A 60 -10.78 16.86 -9.02
CA ASP A 60 -10.83 16.02 -10.21
C ASP A 60 -9.82 14.85 -10.13
N ASP A 61 -9.88 13.93 -11.10
CA ASP A 61 -8.99 12.77 -11.13
C ASP A 61 -7.50 13.15 -11.25
N HIS A 62 -7.18 14.29 -11.87
CA HIS A 62 -5.81 14.76 -12.01
C HIS A 62 -5.28 15.30 -10.68
N GLN A 63 -6.08 16.05 -9.94
CA GLN A 63 -5.75 16.51 -8.60
C GLN A 63 -5.61 15.33 -7.63
N VAL A 64 -6.45 14.30 -7.74
CA VAL A 64 -6.30 13.05 -6.97
C VAL A 64 -4.98 12.37 -7.28
N LEU A 65 -4.58 12.29 -8.55
CA LEU A 65 -3.28 11.75 -8.95
C LEU A 65 -2.11 12.54 -8.34
N LEU A 66 -2.14 13.86 -8.44
CA LEU A 66 -1.07 14.73 -7.91
C LEU A 66 -0.96 14.65 -6.38
N ALA A 67 -2.09 14.61 -5.67
CA ALA A 67 -2.16 14.37 -4.24
C ALA A 67 -1.53 13.02 -3.85
N ALA A 68 -1.89 11.94 -4.56
CA ALA A 68 -1.32 10.61 -4.34
C ALA A 68 0.19 10.57 -4.63
N ALA A 69 0.63 11.21 -5.72
CA ALA A 69 2.03 11.32 -6.09
C ALA A 69 2.83 12.08 -5.02
N ARG A 70 2.25 13.14 -4.44
CA ARG A 70 2.86 13.93 -3.37
C ARG A 70 3.07 13.11 -2.10
N ILE A 71 2.09 12.29 -1.69
CA ILE A 71 2.25 11.36 -0.56
C ILE A 71 3.44 10.41 -0.78
N ARG A 72 3.53 9.83 -1.99
CA ARG A 72 4.50 8.77 -2.28
C ARG A 72 5.92 9.27 -2.51
N TYR A 73 6.06 10.38 -3.21
CA TYR A 73 7.35 10.85 -3.74
C TYR A 73 7.80 12.19 -3.16
N GLY A 74 6.90 12.92 -2.50
CA GLY A 74 7.18 14.24 -1.95
C GLY A 74 7.24 15.36 -2.98
N ASP A 75 7.25 16.58 -2.47
CA ASP A 75 7.09 17.81 -3.24
C ASP A 75 8.14 17.98 -4.35
N ALA A 76 9.40 17.66 -4.06
CA ALA A 76 10.50 17.84 -5.02
C ALA A 76 10.33 16.99 -6.30
N LEU A 77 9.91 15.73 -6.15
CA LEU A 77 9.72 14.84 -7.30
C LEU A 77 8.43 15.15 -8.05
N VAL A 78 7.35 15.53 -7.34
CA VAL A 78 6.10 15.95 -7.99
C VAL A 78 6.32 17.22 -8.83
N LEU A 79 7.02 18.23 -8.29
CA LEU A 79 7.32 19.44 -9.05
C LEU A 79 8.29 19.21 -10.21
N ALA A 80 9.18 18.23 -10.12
CA ALA A 80 10.04 17.87 -11.24
C ALA A 80 9.26 17.20 -12.39
N ALA A 81 8.29 16.33 -12.06
CA ALA A 81 7.47 15.63 -13.05
C ALA A 81 6.32 16.49 -13.61
N TRP A 82 5.72 17.35 -12.78
CA TRP A 82 4.62 18.24 -13.13
C TRP A 82 4.92 19.71 -12.75
N PRO A 83 5.89 20.36 -13.43
CA PRO A 83 6.40 21.67 -13.02
C PRO A 83 5.42 22.83 -13.18
N ARG A 84 4.30 22.62 -13.87
CA ARG A 84 3.26 23.64 -14.09
C ARG A 84 2.01 23.43 -13.23
N GLU A 85 1.95 22.32 -12.50
CA GLU A 85 0.82 22.00 -11.65
C GLU A 85 1.04 22.53 -10.23
N PRO A 86 -0.03 22.95 -9.54
CA PRO A 86 0.08 23.32 -8.14
C PRO A 86 0.35 22.08 -7.26
N LEU A 87 1.05 22.28 -6.15
CA LEU A 87 1.07 21.28 -5.08
C LEU A 87 -0.27 21.28 -4.37
N VAL A 88 -1.10 20.29 -4.71
CA VAL A 88 -2.38 20.04 -4.05
C VAL A 88 -2.17 19.34 -2.72
N ASP A 89 -3.13 19.51 -1.81
CA ASP A 89 -3.07 18.87 -0.51
C ASP A 89 -3.45 17.38 -0.63
N PRO A 90 -2.68 16.49 -0.01
CA PRO A 90 -2.88 15.05 -0.12
C PRO A 90 -4.09 14.53 0.63
#